data_AF-A0A126PDJ9-F1
#
_entry.id   AF-A0A126PDJ9-F1
#
_cell.length_a   1.000
_cell.length_b   1.000
_cell.length_c   1.000
_cell.angle_alpha   90.00
_cell.angle_beta   90.00
_cell.angle_gamma   90.00
#
_symmetry.space_group_name_H-M   'P 1'
#
loop_
_entity.id
_entity.type
_entity.pdbx_description
1 polymer ?
#
loop_
_entity_poly.entity_id
_entity_poly.type
_entity_poly.pdbx_seq_one_letter_code
_entity_poly.pdbx_strand_id
1 'polypeptide(L)'
;MDKTPGFGPHGTCWRWTGAQASQYGAIMIERKKRLAHRVGYVLAVAPVAPGVNVRHTCSTSLCVNPAHLFVDRLQCKKGHLLTLANTYVGSDGGKRCKACIKQNYTLKGRVAQP
;
A
#
# COMPACT_ATOMS: atom_id res chain seq x y z
N MET A 1 -1.29 6.33 -23.71
CA MET A 1 -2.30 5.80 -22.76
C MET A 1 -3.62 6.45 -23.09
N ASP A 2 -4.66 5.66 -23.33
CA ASP A 2 -6.03 6.19 -23.46
C ASP A 2 -6.48 6.78 -22.10
N LYS A 3 -6.88 8.05 -22.10
CA LYS A 3 -7.33 8.80 -20.91
C LYS A 3 -8.86 8.86 -20.81
N THR A 4 -9.58 8.18 -21.71
CA THR A 4 -11.04 8.21 -21.74
C THR A 4 -11.59 7.66 -20.42
N PRO A 5 -12.45 8.41 -19.70
CA PRO A 5 -13.14 7.90 -18.51
C PRO A 5 -13.99 6.69 -18.91
N GLY A 6 -13.56 5.49 -18.54
CA GLY A 6 -14.28 4.26 -18.84
C GLY A 6 -15.56 4.16 -18.01
N PHE A 7 -16.74 4.30 -18.61
CA PHE A 7 -18.02 3.97 -17.96
C PHE A 7 -18.33 2.47 -18.00
N GLY A 8 -17.30 1.62 -17.86
CA GLY A 8 -17.46 0.17 -17.75
C GLY A 8 -17.69 -0.26 -16.29
N PRO A 9 -17.87 -1.57 -16.00
CA PRO A 9 -18.05 -2.08 -14.63
C PRO A 9 -16.86 -1.80 -13.68
N HIS A 10 -15.76 -1.24 -14.22
CA HIS A 10 -14.55 -0.84 -13.50
C HIS A 10 -14.38 0.68 -13.34
N GLY A 11 -15.34 1.50 -13.79
CA GLY A 11 -15.30 2.97 -13.70
C GLY A 11 -14.04 3.61 -14.31
N THR A 12 -13.57 4.72 -13.74
CA THR A 12 -12.41 5.56 -14.14
C THR A 12 -11.04 4.85 -14.08
N CYS A 13 -11.01 3.52 -13.98
CA CYS A 13 -9.78 2.73 -14.01
C CYS A 13 -9.10 2.81 -15.38
N TRP A 14 -7.78 3.03 -15.38
CA TRP A 14 -6.96 2.89 -16.58
C TRP A 14 -6.45 1.46 -16.64
N ARG A 15 -7.04 0.64 -17.50
CA ARG A 15 -6.66 -0.77 -17.68
C ARG A 15 -5.29 -0.86 -18.35
N TRP A 16 -4.38 -1.62 -17.74
CA TRP A 16 -3.13 -2.02 -18.35
C TRP A 16 -3.37 -3.00 -19.51
N THR A 17 -2.84 -2.70 -20.68
CA THR A 17 -2.97 -3.52 -21.89
C THR A 17 -1.68 -4.27 -22.26
N GLY A 18 -0.60 -4.08 -21.51
CA GLY A 18 0.68 -4.74 -21.75
C GLY A 18 0.80 -6.11 -21.06
N ALA A 19 2.05 -6.57 -20.92
CA ALA A 19 2.38 -7.84 -20.28
C ALA A 19 1.82 -7.93 -18.85
N GLN A 20 1.48 -9.15 -18.41
CA GLN A 20 0.95 -9.42 -17.08
C GLN A 20 1.88 -10.35 -16.29
N ALA A 21 1.77 -10.29 -14.97
CA ALA A 21 2.44 -11.15 -14.01
C ALA A 21 1.40 -11.64 -13.02
N SER A 22 1.03 -12.93 -13.13
CA SER A 22 -0.17 -13.43 -12.46
C SER A 22 -1.37 -12.52 -12.81
N GLN A 23 -2.06 -11.94 -11.84
CA GLN A 23 -3.20 -11.06 -12.05
C GLN A 23 -2.87 -9.56 -12.24
N TYR A 24 -1.59 -9.16 -12.16
CA TYR A 24 -1.18 -7.75 -12.20
C TYR A 24 -0.53 -7.38 -13.52
N GLY A 25 -0.70 -6.12 -13.94
CA GLY A 25 0.09 -5.57 -15.05
C GLY A 25 1.57 -5.53 -14.70
N ALA A 26 2.44 -5.79 -15.67
CA ALA A 26 3.89 -5.83 -15.50
C ALA A 26 4.63 -5.17 -16.66
N ILE A 27 5.81 -4.64 -16.35
CA ILE A 27 6.71 -4.00 -17.30
C ILE A 27 8.17 -4.37 -16.96
N MET A 28 9.00 -4.50 -18.00
CA MET A 28 10.44 -4.71 -17.85
C MET A 28 11.16 -3.36 -17.85
N ILE A 29 11.90 -3.06 -16.79
CA ILE A 29 12.73 -1.86 -16.67
C ILE A 29 14.11 -2.33 -16.19
N GLU A 30 15.17 -1.96 -16.91
CA GLU A 30 16.56 -2.38 -16.59
C GLU A 30 16.70 -3.90 -16.39
N ARG A 31 16.10 -4.69 -17.31
CA ARG A 31 16.04 -6.17 -17.24
C ARG A 31 15.39 -6.74 -15.97
N LYS A 32 14.72 -5.91 -15.17
CA LYS A 32 13.97 -6.32 -13.99
C LYS A 32 12.48 -6.19 -14.23
N LYS A 33 11.74 -7.26 -13.93
CA LYS A 33 10.28 -7.25 -13.97
C LYS A 33 9.75 -6.39 -12.82
N ARG A 34 8.89 -5.42 -13.13
CA ARG A 34 8.23 -4.51 -12.18
C ARG A 34 6.72 -4.55 -12.39
N LEU A 35 5.96 -4.33 -11.31
CA LEU A 35 4.51 -4.23 -11.40
C LEU A 35 4.13 -2.87 -11.99
N ALA A 36 3.30 -2.88 -13.03
CA ALA A 36 2.94 -1.68 -13.80
C ALA A 36 2.27 -0.62 -12.93
N HIS A 37 1.42 -1.01 -11.98
CA HIS A 37 0.79 -0.07 -11.05
C HIS A 37 1.81 0.62 -10.13
N ARG A 38 2.84 -0.10 -9.65
CA ARG A 38 3.90 0.51 -8.82
C ARG A 38 4.72 1.52 -9.61
N VAL A 39 5.05 1.17 -10.85
CA VAL A 39 5.75 2.08 -11.77
C VAL A 39 4.90 3.31 -12.06
N GLY A 40 3.61 3.12 -12.36
CA GLY A 40 2.66 4.23 -12.59
C GLY A 40 2.59 5.20 -11.41
N TYR A 41 2.54 4.70 -10.17
CA TYR A 41 2.60 5.55 -8.97
C TYR A 41 3.91 6.33 -8.88
N VAL A 42 5.07 5.68 -9.08
CA VAL A 42 6.38 6.35 -8.98
C VAL A 42 6.52 7.47 -10.01
N LEU A 43 6.04 7.25 -11.23
CA LEU A 43 6.13 8.22 -12.33
C LEU A 43 5.18 9.41 -12.16
N ALA A 44 4.00 9.20 -11.55
CA ALA A 44 2.94 10.20 -11.55
C ALA A 44 2.68 10.84 -10.17
N VAL A 45 3.11 10.21 -9.07
CA VAL A 45 2.80 10.66 -7.71
C VAL A 45 4.07 10.99 -6.95
N ALA A 46 4.85 9.98 -6.56
CA ALA A 46 6.06 10.17 -5.77
C ALA A 46 6.95 8.91 -5.75
N PRO A 47 8.26 9.06 -5.50
CA PRO A 47 9.13 7.92 -5.18
C PRO A 47 8.59 7.07 -4.02
N VAL A 48 8.78 5.75 -4.11
CA VAL A 48 8.34 4.80 -3.08
C VAL A 48 9.57 4.22 -2.38
N ALA A 49 9.63 4.37 -1.06
CA ALA A 49 10.73 3.84 -0.26
C ALA A 49 10.84 2.31 -0.37
N PRO A 50 12.06 1.73 -0.23
CA PRO A 50 12.25 0.29 -0.22
C PRO A 50 11.36 -0.40 0.83
N GLY A 51 10.81 -1.56 0.47
CA GLY A 51 9.92 -2.34 1.36
C GLY A 51 8.49 -1.79 1.48
N VAL A 52 8.19 -0.65 0.86
CA VAL A 52 6.84 -0.06 0.85
C VAL A 52 6.06 -0.51 -0.38
N ASN A 53 4.82 -0.96 -0.16
CA ASN A 53 3.95 -1.41 -1.22
C ASN A 53 2.99 -0.29 -1.66
N VAL A 54 2.71 -0.27 -2.96
CA VAL A 54 1.61 0.51 -3.53
C VAL A 54 0.43 -0.43 -3.70
N ARG A 55 -0.76 0.01 -3.30
CA ARG A 55 -2.01 -0.74 -3.44
C ARG A 55 -3.04 0.05 -4.23
N HIS A 56 -3.98 -0.68 -4.82
CA HIS A 56 -5.16 -0.11 -5.45
C HIS A 56 -6.21 0.27 -4.40
N THR A 57 -6.89 1.40 -4.60
CA THR A 57 -8.16 1.71 -3.92
C THR A 57 -9.35 1.03 -4.59
N CYS A 58 -9.18 0.56 -5.84
CA CYS A 58 -10.17 -0.19 -6.62
C CYS A 58 -9.88 -1.70 -6.63
N SER A 59 -10.90 -2.53 -6.89
CA SER A 59 -10.76 -4.00 -7.00
C SER A 59 -10.18 -4.50 -8.34
N THR A 60 -9.62 -3.61 -9.17
CA THR A 60 -9.12 -3.95 -10.51
C THR A 60 -7.59 -4.08 -10.49
N SER A 61 -7.07 -5.30 -10.46
CA SER A 61 -5.62 -5.60 -10.38
C SER A 61 -4.80 -5.07 -11.57
N LEU A 62 -5.44 -4.87 -12.73
CA LEU A 62 -4.84 -4.29 -13.93
C LEU A 62 -4.96 -2.76 -13.99
N CYS A 63 -5.50 -2.09 -12.98
CA CYS A 63 -5.60 -0.62 -12.97
C CYS A 63 -4.21 0.00 -12.78
N VAL A 64 -3.89 1.02 -13.57
CA VAL A 64 -2.67 1.84 -13.44
C VAL A 64 -2.96 3.33 -13.29
N ASN A 65 -4.21 3.71 -13.05
CA ASN A 65 -4.59 5.10 -12.80
C ASN A 65 -3.98 5.57 -11.47
N PRO A 66 -3.09 6.58 -11.47
CA PRO A 66 -2.46 7.09 -10.24
C PRO A 66 -3.47 7.54 -9.18
N ALA A 67 -4.64 8.05 -9.57
CA ALA A 67 -5.71 8.45 -8.64
C ALA A 67 -6.31 7.25 -7.88
N HIS A 68 -6.13 6.02 -8.37
CA HIS A 68 -6.59 4.79 -7.73
C HIS A 68 -5.46 4.05 -7.01
N LEU A 69 -4.30 4.68 -6.82
CA LEU A 69 -3.11 4.08 -6.21
C LEU A 69 -2.71 4.83 -4.95
N PHE A 70 -2.33 4.09 -3.90
CA PHE A 70 -1.82 4.67 -2.66
C PHE A 70 -0.71 3.82 -2.07
N VAL A 71 0.16 4.45 -1.31
CA VAL A 71 1.19 3.77 -0.53
C VAL A 71 0.55 3.18 0.73
N ASP A 72 0.68 1.86 0.92
CA ASP A 72 0.27 1.23 2.15
C ASP A 72 1.17 1.70 3.30
N ARG A 73 0.55 2.26 4.35
CA ARG A 73 1.27 2.91 5.44
C ARG A 73 2.14 1.90 6.18
N LEU A 74 3.42 2.23 6.29
CA LEU A 74 4.29 1.78 7.38
C LEU A 74 3.88 2.40 8.73
N GLN A 75 2.61 2.71 8.97
CA GLN A 75 2.18 3.41 10.18
C GLN A 75 0.92 2.78 10.75
N CYS A 76 0.87 2.63 12.07
CA CYS A 76 -0.30 2.14 12.75
C CYS A 76 -1.41 3.21 12.80
N LYS A 77 -2.61 2.85 13.30
CA LYS A 77 -3.75 3.77 13.42
C LYS A 77 -3.45 5.05 14.21
N LYS A 78 -2.47 5.02 15.11
CA LYS A 78 -2.03 6.19 15.91
C LYS A 78 -0.80 6.91 15.31
N GLY A 79 -0.40 6.61 14.08
CA GLY A 79 0.68 7.28 13.36
C GLY A 79 2.10 6.77 13.63
N HIS A 80 2.30 5.76 14.48
CA HIS A 80 3.64 5.22 14.74
C HIS A 80 4.17 4.41 13.57
N LEU A 81 5.44 4.62 13.22
CA LEU A 81 6.13 3.82 12.21
C LEU A 81 6.19 2.34 12.60
N LEU A 82 5.63 1.47 11.77
CA LEU A 82 5.66 0.02 11.82
C LEU A 82 6.97 -0.50 11.21
N THR A 83 8.08 -0.30 11.93
CA THR A 83 9.39 -0.93 11.65
C THR A 83 9.45 -2.33 12.28
N LEU A 84 10.46 -3.15 11.94
CA LEU A 84 10.69 -4.43 12.63
C LEU A 84 10.86 -4.25 14.15
N ALA A 85 11.49 -3.15 14.58
CA ALA A 85 11.65 -2.82 15.99
C ALA A 85 10.30 -2.51 16.65
N ASN A 86 9.39 -1.81 15.93
CA ASN A 86 8.12 -1.32 16.46
C ASN A 86 6.88 -2.12 15.99
N THR A 87 7.08 -3.35 15.51
CA THR A 87 6.00 -4.23 15.04
C THR A 87 6.13 -5.63 15.63
N TYR A 88 5.05 -6.15 16.20
CA TYR A 88 4.86 -7.59 16.41
C TYR A 88 4.16 -8.17 15.18
N VAL A 89 4.66 -9.29 14.67
CA VAL A 89 4.04 -10.06 13.59
C VAL A 89 3.48 -11.33 14.21
N GLY A 90 2.16 -11.53 14.14
CA GLY A 90 1.49 -12.74 14.58
C GLY A 90 1.65 -13.90 13.60
N SER A 91 1.32 -15.11 14.05
CA SER A 91 1.29 -16.31 13.21
C SER A 91 0.25 -16.24 12.09
N ASP A 92 -0.78 -15.40 12.25
CA ASP A 92 -1.79 -15.04 11.25
C ASP A 92 -1.30 -13.99 10.22
N GLY A 93 -0.06 -13.52 10.35
CA GLY A 93 0.48 -12.41 9.57
C GLY A 93 0.01 -11.03 10.05
N GLY A 94 -0.78 -10.96 11.13
CA GLY A 94 -1.28 -9.73 11.70
C GLY A 94 -0.15 -8.87 12.29
N LYS A 95 -0.14 -7.57 11.97
CA LYS A 95 0.87 -6.62 12.48
C LYS A 95 0.31 -5.77 13.62
N ARG A 96 0.93 -5.81 14.79
CA ARG A 96 0.59 -4.97 15.94
C ARG A 96 1.73 -4.01 16.27
N CYS A 97 1.42 -2.73 16.48
CA CYS A 97 2.43 -1.72 16.84
C CYS A 97 2.84 -1.84 18.30
N LYS A 98 4.14 -2.05 18.57
CA LYS A 98 4.65 -2.18 19.95
C LYS A 98 4.45 -0.87 20.75
N ALA A 99 4.67 0.28 20.14
CA ALA A 99 4.43 1.59 20.75
C ALA A 99 2.95 1.78 21.15
N CYS A 100 1.99 1.39 20.31
CA CYS A 100 0.57 1.44 20.67
C CYS A 100 0.24 0.54 21.85
N ILE A 101 0.82 -0.66 21.89
CA ILE A 101 0.63 -1.60 22.99
C ILE A 101 1.17 -0.98 24.28
N LYS A 102 2.41 -0.46 24.28
CA LYS A 102 3.03 0.18 25.44
C LYS A 102 2.22 1.37 25.95
N GLN A 103 1.75 2.26 25.06
CA GLN A 103 0.91 3.39 25.44
C GLN A 103 -0.40 2.98 26.12
N ASN A 104 -1.02 1.89 25.66
CA ASN A 104 -2.24 1.37 26.29
C ASN A 104 -1.98 0.80 27.70
N TYR A 105 -0.78 0.26 27.98
CA TYR A 105 -0.38 -0.12 29.35
C TYR A 105 -0.18 1.10 30.24
N THR A 106 0.49 2.15 29.74
CA THR A 106 0.75 3.37 30.52
C THR A 106 -0.53 4.14 30.84
N LEU A 107 -1.50 4.18 29.92
CA LEU A 107 -2.80 4.83 30.15
C LEU A 107 -3.69 4.03 31.12
N LYS A 108 -3.69 2.69 31.05
CA LYS A 108 -4.40 1.85 32.02
C LYS A 108 -3.80 1.93 33.43
N GLY A 109 -2.49 2.17 33.55
CA GLY A 109 -1.80 2.33 34.84
C GLY A 109 -1.99 3.70 35.51
N ARG A 110 -2.61 4.68 34.83
CA ARG A 110 -2.89 6.03 35.39
C ARG A 110 -4.27 6.15 36.07
N VAL A 111 -5.05 5.07 36.18
CA VAL A 111 -6.33 5.05 36.91
C VAL A 111 -6.12 4.66 38.39
N ALA A 112 -4.91 4.80 38.92
CA ALA A 112 -4.65 4.66 40.34
C ALA A 112 -4.04 5.95 40.90
N GLN A 113 -4.86 6.61 41.73
CA GLN A 113 -4.59 7.57 42.82
C GLN A 113 -4.65 9.07 42.53
N PRO A 114 -5.16 9.87 43.49
CA PRO A 114 -6.23 9.64 44.49
C PRO A 114 -7.59 10.22 44.08
#